data_AF-A0A8I3AEF5-F1
#
_entry.id   AF-A0A8I3AEF5-F1
#
_cell.length_a   1.000
_cell.length_b   1.000
_cell.length_c   1.000
_cell.angle_alpha   90.00
_cell.angle_beta   90.00
_cell.angle_gamma   90.00
#
_symmetry.space_group_name_H-M   'P 1'
#
loop_
_entity.id
_entity.type
_entity.pdbx_description
1 polymer ?
#
loop_
_entity_poly.entity_id
_entity_poly.type
_entity_poly.pdbx_seq_one_letter_code
_entity_poly.pdbx_strand_id
1 'polypeptide(L)'
;MSDPRLELPPDYAGVDFAAIRVGLSAAHGEEDHQAVQRLLDAWETNRARRAQVWVEAQEDAARVAEDAERELRHLEEEAERLATEEAEREKREAEKKKPKMNVFEPESSVGNVLIPRPSQYALQKLSSFDFVELWYFSPEGCADAARNNSKSHADDTFGLSRTDDVLTVKSVAAVRASRFALADHQLSFESFLQARNNFLVYARKANWPAENLDSLAEFFWKIETHSIRKNQLGNKIALTYAARVRRDWHDEIKANNGYNIAIINDSLLRDIAFEIQAADQQRSQSRVCCFFLPPAVSLFLCSFFPIFPSS
;
A
#
# COMPACT_ATOMS: atom_id res chain seq x y z
N MET A 1 -15.74 52.28 -31.35
CA MET A 1 -15.52 53.62 -31.94
C MET A 1 -16.44 53.77 -33.14
N SER A 2 -17.17 54.87 -33.26
CA SER A 2 -18.00 55.16 -34.44
C SER A 2 -17.11 55.39 -35.67
N ASP A 3 -17.54 54.93 -36.84
CA ASP A 3 -16.80 55.05 -38.11
C ASP A 3 -16.75 56.53 -38.55
N PRO A 4 -15.58 57.20 -38.53
CA PRO A 4 -15.45 58.60 -38.92
C PRO A 4 -15.82 58.87 -40.39
N ARG A 5 -15.84 57.83 -41.24
CA ARG A 5 -16.22 57.94 -42.66
C ARG A 5 -17.73 58.08 -42.84
N LEU A 6 -18.54 57.86 -41.82
CA LEU A 6 -19.99 58.04 -41.87
C LEU A 6 -20.44 59.38 -41.27
N GLU A 7 -19.51 60.18 -40.73
CA GLU A 7 -19.82 61.49 -40.16
C GLU A 7 -20.14 62.52 -41.25
N LEU A 8 -21.19 63.31 -41.03
CA LEU A 8 -21.57 64.43 -41.91
C LEU A 8 -20.87 65.73 -41.45
N PRO A 9 -20.55 66.65 -42.38
CA PRO A 9 -19.96 67.93 -42.01
C PRO A 9 -20.93 68.75 -41.15
N PRO A 10 -20.46 69.42 -40.09
CA PRO A 10 -21.23 70.42 -39.38
C PRO A 10 -21.69 71.54 -40.31
N ASP A 11 -22.83 72.15 -40.01
CA ASP A 11 -23.31 73.32 -40.76
C ASP A 11 -22.48 74.56 -40.41
N TYR A 12 -21.34 74.72 -41.09
CA TYR A 12 -20.42 75.85 -40.89
C TYR A 12 -20.98 77.18 -41.40
N ALA A 13 -22.11 77.19 -42.13
CA ALA A 13 -22.83 78.40 -42.50
C ALA A 13 -23.83 78.84 -41.40
N GLY A 14 -24.20 77.93 -40.51
CA GLY A 14 -25.08 78.18 -39.37
C GLY A 14 -24.59 79.26 -38.40
N VAL A 15 -25.51 79.72 -37.55
CA VAL A 15 -25.26 80.82 -36.60
C VAL A 15 -24.18 80.50 -35.56
N ASP A 16 -24.00 79.21 -35.23
CA ASP A 16 -23.06 78.74 -34.21
C ASP A 16 -21.59 78.98 -34.58
N PHE A 17 -21.28 79.08 -35.87
CA PHE A 17 -19.93 79.34 -36.37
C PHE A 17 -19.70 80.80 -36.80
N ALA A 18 -20.71 81.67 -36.70
CA ALA A 18 -20.64 83.05 -37.17
C ALA A 18 -19.48 83.85 -36.54
N ALA A 19 -19.24 83.68 -35.24
CA ALA A 19 -18.13 84.34 -34.53
C ALA A 19 -16.74 83.91 -35.05
N ILE A 20 -16.60 82.63 -35.42
CA ILE A 20 -15.36 82.05 -35.96
C ILE A 20 -15.13 82.55 -37.40
N ARG A 21 -16.19 82.64 -38.21
CA ARG A 21 -16.12 83.19 -39.58
C ARG A 21 -15.69 84.67 -39.58
N VAL A 22 -16.28 85.49 -38.71
CA VAL A 22 -15.89 86.92 -38.56
C VAL A 22 -14.43 87.06 -38.14
N GLY A 23 -13.95 86.20 -37.24
CA GLY A 23 -12.54 86.18 -36.83
C GLY A 23 -11.58 85.84 -37.97
N LEU A 24 -11.92 84.87 -38.81
CA LEU A 24 -11.13 84.48 -39.99
C LEU A 24 -11.10 85.60 -41.05
N SER A 25 -12.24 86.25 -41.31
CA SER A 25 -12.32 87.42 -42.19
C SER A 25 -11.43 88.57 -41.73
N ALA A 26 -11.39 88.86 -40.42
CA ALA A 26 -10.58 89.93 -39.85
C ALA A 26 -9.07 89.61 -39.84
N ALA A 27 -8.70 88.35 -39.62
CA ALA A 27 -7.29 87.92 -39.51
C ALA A 27 -6.63 87.70 -40.88
N HIS A 28 -7.39 87.28 -41.90
CA HIS A 28 -6.87 86.86 -43.20
C HIS A 28 -7.44 87.62 -44.41
N GLY A 29 -8.39 88.55 -44.20
CA GLY A 29 -9.02 89.32 -45.28
C GLY A 29 -9.98 88.50 -46.14
N GLU A 30 -10.56 87.43 -45.58
CA GLU A 30 -11.38 86.45 -46.29
C GLU A 30 -12.86 86.82 -46.34
N GLU A 31 -13.52 86.55 -47.46
CA GLU A 31 -14.97 86.66 -47.59
C GLU A 31 -15.68 85.49 -46.85
N ASP A 32 -16.92 85.67 -46.41
CA ASP A 32 -17.67 84.70 -45.58
C ASP A 32 -17.72 83.29 -46.22
N HIS A 33 -17.85 83.22 -47.55
CA HIS A 33 -17.81 81.95 -48.29
C HIS A 33 -16.45 81.24 -48.24
N GLN A 34 -15.34 82.01 -48.21
CA GLN A 34 -13.98 81.49 -48.10
C GLN A 34 -13.71 80.98 -46.67
N ALA A 35 -14.27 81.66 -45.67
CA ALA A 35 -14.19 81.22 -44.26
C ALA A 35 -14.94 79.90 -44.04
N VAL A 36 -16.14 79.73 -44.63
CA VAL A 36 -16.88 78.45 -44.61
C VAL A 36 -16.09 77.34 -45.31
N GLN A 37 -15.54 77.61 -46.49
CA GLN A 37 -14.76 76.61 -47.23
C GLN A 37 -13.51 76.16 -46.45
N ARG A 38 -12.80 77.10 -45.82
CA ARG A 38 -11.65 76.78 -44.97
C ARG A 38 -12.02 75.87 -43.79
N LEU A 39 -13.18 76.08 -43.17
CA LEU A 39 -13.67 75.23 -42.08
C LEU A 39 -14.07 73.83 -42.57
N LEU A 40 -14.66 73.73 -43.77
CA LEU A 40 -14.95 72.46 -44.42
C LEU A 40 -13.67 71.69 -44.76
N ASP A 41 -12.68 72.35 -45.37
CA ASP A 41 -11.40 71.73 -45.74
C ASP A 41 -10.65 71.24 -44.49
N ALA A 42 -10.65 72.04 -43.41
CA ALA A 42 -10.05 71.66 -42.13
C ALA A 42 -10.76 70.47 -41.49
N TRP A 43 -12.09 70.42 -41.56
CA TRP A 43 -12.89 69.31 -41.07
C TRP A 43 -12.66 68.03 -41.89
N GLU A 44 -12.63 68.13 -43.22
CA GLU A 44 -12.37 67.01 -44.12
C GLU A 44 -10.97 66.44 -43.91
N THR A 45 -9.97 67.31 -43.74
CA THR A 45 -8.60 66.89 -43.39
C THR A 45 -8.57 66.13 -42.06
N ASN A 46 -9.27 66.64 -41.03
CA ASN A 46 -9.34 65.98 -39.73
C ASN A 46 -10.12 64.65 -39.78
N ARG A 47 -11.23 64.59 -40.53
CA ARG A 47 -12.02 63.37 -40.75
C ARG A 47 -11.24 62.33 -41.53
N ALA A 48 -10.51 62.72 -42.57
CA ALA A 48 -9.64 61.84 -43.35
C ALA A 48 -8.53 61.23 -42.46
N ARG A 49 -7.88 62.06 -41.63
CA ARG A 49 -6.89 61.58 -40.65
C ARG A 49 -7.49 60.60 -39.64
N ARG A 50 -8.66 60.90 -39.08
CA ARG A 50 -9.37 59.99 -38.16
C ARG A 50 -9.81 58.70 -38.83
N ALA A 51 -10.25 58.77 -40.09
CA ALA A 51 -10.62 57.60 -40.88
C ALA A 51 -9.41 56.70 -41.15
N GLN A 52 -8.23 57.26 -41.46
CA GLN A 52 -6.99 56.51 -41.63
C GLN A 52 -6.60 55.76 -40.34
N VAL A 53 -6.57 56.46 -39.21
CA VAL A 53 -6.29 55.84 -37.89
C VAL A 53 -7.30 54.75 -37.55
N TRP A 54 -8.58 54.96 -37.89
CA TRP A 54 -9.62 53.96 -37.66
C TRP A 54 -9.43 52.71 -38.54
N VAL A 55 -9.06 52.87 -39.81
CA VAL A 55 -8.77 51.73 -40.72
C VAL A 55 -7.55 50.95 -40.24
N GLU A 56 -6.47 51.63 -39.87
CA GLU A 56 -5.26 51.01 -39.31
C GLU A 56 -5.59 50.23 -38.03
N ALA A 57 -6.37 50.82 -37.13
CA ALA A 57 -6.83 50.14 -35.92
C ALA A 57 -7.72 48.91 -36.19
N GLN A 58 -8.51 48.92 -37.28
CA GLN A 58 -9.29 47.73 -37.68
C GLN A 58 -8.39 46.63 -38.24
N GLU A 59 -7.38 46.97 -39.04
CA GLU A 59 -6.42 46.01 -39.57
C GLU A 59 -5.56 45.39 -38.47
N ASP A 60 -5.11 46.20 -37.50
CA ASP A 60 -4.41 45.72 -36.30
C ASP A 60 -5.29 44.78 -35.48
N ALA A 61 -6.55 45.17 -35.23
CA ALA A 61 -7.49 44.32 -34.51
C ALA A 61 -7.75 42.99 -35.23
N ALA A 62 -7.83 43.00 -36.56
CA ALA A 62 -7.98 41.79 -37.37
C ALA A 62 -6.73 40.90 -37.30
N ARG A 63 -5.52 41.47 -37.38
CA ARG A 63 -4.25 40.72 -37.22
C ARG A 63 -4.16 40.06 -35.84
N VAL A 64 -4.46 40.81 -34.78
CA VAL A 64 -4.43 40.29 -33.41
C VAL A 64 -5.47 39.18 -33.21
N ALA A 65 -6.67 39.33 -33.80
CA ALA A 65 -7.69 38.29 -33.75
C ALA A 65 -7.23 37.00 -34.47
N GLU A 66 -6.61 37.13 -35.64
CA GLU A 66 -6.10 35.99 -36.40
C GLU A 66 -4.93 35.30 -35.67
N ASP A 67 -4.00 36.06 -35.10
CA ASP A 67 -2.90 35.53 -34.28
C ASP A 67 -3.45 34.78 -33.05
N ALA A 68 -4.47 35.34 -32.38
CA ALA A 68 -5.13 34.69 -31.24
C ALA A 68 -5.84 33.38 -31.64
N GLU A 69 -6.51 33.35 -32.80
CA GLU A 69 -7.10 32.12 -33.33
C GLU A 69 -6.04 31.06 -33.69
N ARG A 70 -4.89 31.48 -34.24
CA ARG A 70 -3.76 30.58 -34.53
C ARG A 70 -3.18 29.98 -33.25
N GLU A 71 -3.00 30.80 -32.20
CA GLU A 71 -2.52 30.33 -30.91
C GLU A 71 -3.51 29.36 -30.24
N LEU A 72 -4.81 29.67 -30.31
CA LEU A 72 -5.84 28.79 -29.74
C LEU A 72 -5.88 27.44 -30.44
N ARG A 73 -5.76 27.40 -31.78
CA ARG A 73 -5.64 26.15 -32.55
C ARG A 73 -4.40 25.35 -32.14
N HIS A 74 -3.27 26.01 -31.97
CA HIS A 74 -2.03 25.34 -31.53
C HIS A 74 -2.19 24.72 -30.13
N LEU A 75 -2.80 25.46 -29.20
CA LEU A 75 -3.06 24.95 -27.84
C LEU A 75 -4.06 23.78 -27.84
N GLU A 76 -5.08 23.82 -28.71
CA GLU A 76 -6.04 22.73 -28.87
C GLU A 76 -5.37 21.46 -29.45
N GLU A 77 -4.54 21.61 -30.49
CA GLU A 77 -3.76 20.52 -31.07
C GLU A 77 -2.76 19.92 -30.06
N GLU A 78 -2.09 20.76 -29.25
CA GLU A 78 -1.22 20.29 -28.18
C GLU A 78 -1.99 19.55 -27.07
N ALA A 79 -3.15 20.06 -26.68
CA ALA A 79 -4.01 19.42 -25.68
C ALA A 79 -4.53 18.05 -26.19
N GLU A 80 -4.93 17.96 -27.46
CA GLU A 80 -5.36 16.70 -28.08
C GLU A 80 -4.20 15.70 -28.16
N ARG A 81 -3.00 16.16 -28.52
CA ARG A 81 -1.79 15.31 -28.48
C ARG A 81 -1.49 14.80 -27.09
N LEU A 82 -1.55 15.65 -26.06
CA LEU A 82 -1.32 15.23 -24.69
C LEU A 82 -2.38 14.23 -24.21
N ALA A 83 -3.66 14.47 -24.52
CA ALA A 83 -4.76 13.57 -24.18
C ALA A 83 -4.62 12.20 -24.87
N THR A 84 -4.19 12.17 -26.14
CA THR A 84 -3.96 10.92 -26.86
C THR A 84 -2.75 10.16 -26.33
N GLU A 85 -1.64 10.84 -26.02
CA GLU A 85 -0.46 10.25 -25.38
C GLU A 85 -0.81 9.66 -23.99
N GLU A 86 -1.61 10.38 -23.19
CA GLU A 86 -2.08 9.92 -21.88
C GLU A 86 -3.02 8.71 -22.00
N ALA A 87 -3.99 8.74 -22.91
CA ALA A 87 -4.89 7.62 -23.15
C ALA A 87 -4.14 6.37 -23.65
N GLU A 88 -3.14 6.52 -24.51
CA GLU A 88 -2.29 5.42 -24.96
C GLU A 88 -1.41 4.88 -23.83
N ARG A 89 -0.89 5.74 -22.96
CA ARG A 89 -0.17 5.31 -21.76
C ARG A 89 -1.09 4.54 -20.82
N GLU A 90 -2.30 5.03 -20.56
CA GLU A 90 -3.28 4.36 -19.72
C GLU A 90 -3.66 2.98 -20.28
N LYS A 91 -3.90 2.88 -21.59
CA LYS A 91 -4.14 1.59 -22.27
C LYS A 91 -2.96 0.64 -22.10
N ARG A 92 -1.72 1.10 -22.32
CA ARG A 92 -0.52 0.27 -22.14
C ARG A 92 -0.36 -0.20 -20.70
N GLU A 93 -0.66 0.66 -19.72
CA GLU A 93 -0.66 0.30 -18.31
C GLU A 93 -1.78 -0.69 -17.97
N ALA A 94 -2.98 -0.51 -18.52
CA ALA A 94 -4.10 -1.44 -18.38
C ALA A 94 -3.78 -2.81 -18.98
N GLU A 95 -3.12 -2.86 -20.14
CA GLU A 95 -2.68 -4.11 -20.78
C GLU A 95 -1.59 -4.83 -20.00
N LYS A 96 -0.65 -4.09 -19.38
CA LYS A 96 0.33 -4.68 -18.44
C LYS A 96 -0.33 -5.24 -17.19
N LYS A 97 -1.43 -4.63 -16.72
CA LYS A 97 -2.20 -5.06 -15.54
C LYS A 97 -3.16 -6.22 -15.81
N LYS A 98 -3.47 -6.54 -17.08
CA LYS A 98 -4.28 -7.73 -17.39
C LYS A 98 -3.55 -8.97 -16.87
N PRO A 99 -4.17 -9.78 -16.00
CA PRO A 99 -3.56 -11.00 -15.51
C PRO A 99 -3.25 -11.91 -16.70
N LYS A 100 -1.96 -12.03 -17.03
CA LYS A 100 -1.52 -13.03 -18.01
C LYS A 100 -1.60 -14.37 -17.30
N MET A 101 -2.58 -15.18 -17.70
CA MET A 101 -2.65 -16.56 -17.27
C MET A 101 -1.42 -17.27 -17.83
N ASN A 102 -0.55 -17.75 -16.95
CA ASN A 102 0.59 -18.54 -17.37
C ASN A 102 0.09 -19.78 -18.12
N VAL A 103 0.78 -20.14 -19.21
CA VAL A 103 0.50 -21.37 -19.96
C VAL A 103 0.95 -22.55 -19.10
N PHE A 104 0.17 -23.64 -19.10
CA PHE A 104 0.54 -24.86 -18.41
C PHE A 104 1.62 -25.62 -19.19
N GLU A 105 2.55 -26.27 -18.47
CA GLU A 105 3.48 -27.22 -19.10
C GLU A 105 2.70 -28.49 -19.48
N PRO A 106 2.60 -28.87 -20.77
CA PRO A 106 1.74 -29.97 -21.21
C PRO A 106 2.09 -31.33 -20.60
N GLU A 107 3.37 -31.54 -20.32
CA GLU A 107 3.90 -32.78 -19.75
C GLU A 107 3.88 -32.79 -18.20
N SER A 108 3.43 -31.69 -17.59
CA SER A 108 3.38 -31.56 -16.13
C SER A 108 2.02 -32.02 -15.62
N SER A 109 2.02 -33.08 -14.81
CA SER A 109 0.84 -33.55 -14.09
C SER A 109 0.85 -33.04 -12.64
N VAL A 110 -0.32 -33.11 -11.99
CA VAL A 110 -0.36 -32.90 -10.53
C VAL A 110 0.61 -33.88 -9.87
N GLY A 111 1.49 -33.38 -9.00
CA GLY A 111 2.40 -34.24 -8.27
C GLY A 111 1.62 -35.31 -7.48
N ASN A 112 2.24 -36.46 -7.25
CA ASN A 112 1.62 -37.61 -6.57
C ASN A 112 1.11 -37.28 -5.14
N VAL A 113 1.53 -36.16 -4.55
CA VAL A 113 1.14 -35.73 -3.20
C VAL A 113 0.75 -34.24 -3.22
N LEU A 114 -0.49 -33.94 -2.82
CA LEU A 114 -0.93 -32.58 -2.55
C LEU A 114 -0.45 -32.17 -1.16
N ILE A 115 0.51 -31.26 -1.11
CA ILE A 115 1.06 -30.74 0.15
C ILE A 115 0.05 -29.73 0.74
N PRO A 116 -0.46 -29.95 1.97
CA PRO A 116 -1.40 -29.02 2.60
C PRO A 116 -0.83 -27.59 2.65
N ARG A 117 -1.66 -26.60 2.33
CA ARG A 117 -1.25 -25.19 2.24
C ARG A 117 -1.41 -24.49 3.60
N PRO A 118 -0.32 -23.97 4.19
CA PRO A 118 -0.37 -23.13 5.38
C PRO A 118 -1.10 -21.81 5.13
N SER A 119 -1.40 -21.07 6.20
CA SER A 119 -2.00 -19.74 6.12
C SER A 119 -1.10 -18.73 5.41
N GLN A 120 -1.70 -17.71 4.79
CA GLN A 120 -0.93 -16.63 4.17
C GLN A 120 -0.06 -15.88 5.19
N TYR A 121 -0.56 -15.73 6.42
CA TYR A 121 0.21 -15.23 7.57
C TYR A 121 1.52 -15.99 7.78
N ALA A 122 1.46 -17.32 7.83
CA ALA A 122 2.64 -18.15 8.04
C ALA A 122 3.61 -18.05 6.86
N LEU A 123 3.10 -18.02 5.62
CA LEU A 123 3.92 -17.87 4.42
C LEU A 123 4.65 -16.52 4.39
N GLN A 124 4.00 -15.42 4.80
CA GLN A 124 4.61 -14.10 4.85
C GLN A 124 5.69 -14.00 5.93
N LYS A 125 5.46 -14.61 7.10
CA LYS A 125 6.48 -14.72 8.15
C LYS A 125 7.71 -15.46 7.64
N LEU A 126 7.46 -16.58 6.98
CA LEU A 126 8.48 -17.45 6.46
C LEU A 126 9.29 -16.82 5.31
N SER A 127 8.67 -15.98 4.45
CA SER A 127 9.40 -15.20 3.44
C SER A 127 10.28 -14.09 4.02
N SER A 128 10.02 -13.68 5.26
CA SER A 128 10.78 -12.63 5.97
C SER A 128 11.79 -13.22 6.97
N PHE A 129 11.97 -14.55 6.96
CA PHE A 129 12.78 -15.30 7.93
C PHE A 129 12.33 -15.11 9.40
N ASP A 130 11.09 -14.65 9.60
CA ASP A 130 10.50 -14.48 10.93
C ASP A 130 10.22 -15.84 11.58
N PHE A 131 10.31 -15.88 12.90
CA PHE A 131 9.76 -17.00 13.66
C PHE A 131 8.26 -17.15 13.39
N VAL A 132 7.86 -18.39 13.13
CA VAL A 132 6.47 -18.81 13.00
C VAL A 132 6.28 -20.17 13.67
N GLU A 133 5.16 -20.33 14.38
CA GLU A 133 4.81 -21.57 15.04
C GLU A 133 4.65 -22.71 14.03
N LEU A 134 5.17 -23.89 14.38
CA LEU A 134 5.03 -25.11 13.58
C LEU A 134 3.56 -25.51 13.39
N TRP A 135 2.67 -25.12 14.31
CA TRP A 135 1.24 -25.39 14.21
C TRP A 135 0.64 -25.02 12.84
N TYR A 136 1.05 -23.88 12.24
CA TYR A 136 0.54 -23.47 10.92
C TYR A 136 0.85 -24.45 9.78
N PHE A 137 1.84 -25.31 9.98
CA PHE A 137 2.30 -26.30 9.02
C PHE A 137 1.77 -27.71 9.33
N SER A 138 1.11 -27.90 10.48
CA SER A 138 0.43 -29.16 10.81
C SER A 138 -0.86 -29.33 10.00
N PRO A 139 -1.46 -30.54 9.94
CA PRO A 139 -2.76 -30.74 9.31
C PRO A 139 -3.85 -29.84 9.90
N GLU A 140 -3.84 -29.62 11.22
CA GLU A 140 -4.80 -28.76 11.89
C GLU A 140 -4.66 -27.30 11.46
N GLY A 141 -3.43 -26.78 11.41
CA GLY A 141 -3.17 -25.41 10.96
C GLY A 141 -3.49 -25.20 9.49
N CYS A 142 -3.17 -26.18 8.63
CA CYS A 142 -3.53 -26.14 7.21
C CYS A 142 -5.05 -26.22 6.99
N ALA A 143 -5.76 -27.01 7.80
CA ALA A 143 -7.22 -27.08 7.73
C ALA A 143 -7.88 -25.77 8.20
N ASP A 144 -7.36 -25.13 9.25
CA ASP A 144 -7.80 -23.79 9.67
C ASP A 144 -7.57 -22.75 8.58
N ALA A 145 -6.38 -22.76 7.96
CA ALA A 145 -6.06 -21.90 6.83
C ALA A 145 -7.01 -22.10 5.64
N ALA A 146 -7.33 -23.34 5.27
CA ALA A 146 -8.27 -23.63 4.20
C ALA A 146 -9.69 -23.10 4.50
N ARG A 147 -10.15 -23.21 5.74
CA ARG A 147 -11.45 -22.66 6.19
C ARG A 147 -11.49 -21.14 6.21
N ASN A 148 -10.37 -20.49 6.48
CA ASN A 148 -10.29 -19.02 6.52
C ASN A 148 -10.07 -18.44 5.11
N ASN A 149 -9.31 -19.11 4.24
CA ASN A 149 -9.13 -18.71 2.85
C ASN A 149 -10.43 -18.82 2.02
N SER A 150 -11.26 -19.84 2.28
CA SER A 150 -12.57 -19.98 1.60
C SER A 150 -13.56 -18.87 1.96
N LYS A 151 -13.37 -18.21 3.11
CA LYS A 151 -14.14 -17.00 3.49
C LYS A 151 -13.60 -15.72 2.83
N SER A 152 -12.35 -15.73 2.36
CA SER A 152 -11.66 -14.56 1.80
C SER A 152 -12.20 -14.10 0.45
N HIS A 153 -12.99 -14.90 -0.27
CA HIS A 153 -13.69 -14.42 -1.46
C HIS A 153 -14.80 -13.40 -1.14
N ALA A 154 -15.20 -13.28 0.12
CA ALA A 154 -16.20 -12.31 0.57
C ALA A 154 -15.59 -11.13 1.34
N ASP A 155 -14.28 -11.11 1.59
CA ASP A 155 -13.65 -10.14 2.50
C ASP A 155 -12.39 -9.53 1.86
N ASP A 156 -12.59 -8.59 0.94
CA ASP A 156 -11.58 -7.64 0.44
C ASP A 156 -11.22 -6.60 1.52
N THR A 157 -11.08 -7.04 2.77
CA THR A 157 -10.66 -6.16 3.86
C THR A 157 -9.15 -6.03 3.82
N PHE A 158 -8.69 -4.83 3.46
CA PHE A 158 -7.29 -4.43 3.51
C PHE A 158 -7.01 -3.65 4.80
N GLY A 159 -5.89 -3.98 5.44
CA GLY A 159 -5.36 -3.25 6.60
C GLY A 159 -4.18 -2.38 6.19
N LEU A 160 -4.07 -1.21 6.81
CA LEU A 160 -2.85 -0.39 6.78
C LEU A 160 -1.88 -0.92 7.84
N SER A 161 -0.66 -1.26 7.42
CA SER A 161 0.43 -1.69 8.31
C SER A 161 1.65 -0.78 8.11
N ARG A 162 2.30 -0.38 9.19
CA ARG A 162 3.54 0.41 9.14
C ARG A 162 4.74 -0.53 9.20
N THR A 163 5.65 -0.43 8.25
CA THR A 163 6.93 -1.16 8.22
C THR A 163 8.02 -0.15 7.85
N ASP A 164 9.02 0.02 8.72
CA ASP A 164 10.17 0.90 8.49
C ASP A 164 9.79 2.31 7.99
N ASP A 165 8.87 2.96 8.71
CA ASP A 165 8.28 4.28 8.39
C ASP A 165 7.48 4.40 7.09
N VAL A 166 7.25 3.28 6.39
CA VAL A 166 6.37 3.21 5.22
C VAL A 166 5.03 2.60 5.59
N LEU A 167 3.93 3.25 5.18
CA LEU A 167 2.59 2.68 5.27
C LEU A 167 2.35 1.75 4.07
N THR A 168 2.10 0.48 4.35
CA THR A 168 1.80 -0.56 3.35
C THR A 168 0.39 -1.09 3.54
N VAL A 169 -0.34 -1.23 2.44
CA VAL A 169 -1.68 -1.83 2.42
C VAL A 169 -1.51 -3.33 2.19
N LYS A 170 -2.02 -4.15 3.11
CA LYS A 170 -1.96 -5.62 3.04
C LYS A 170 -3.33 -6.21 3.30
N SER A 171 -3.66 -7.34 2.69
CA SER A 171 -4.91 -8.03 3.02
C SER A 171 -4.89 -8.46 4.49
N VAL A 172 -6.02 -8.33 5.19
CA VAL A 172 -6.09 -8.71 6.62
C VAL A 172 -5.78 -10.20 6.82
N ALA A 173 -6.11 -11.05 5.84
CA ALA A 173 -5.78 -12.48 5.86
C ALA A 173 -4.27 -12.76 5.85
N ALA A 174 -3.45 -11.88 5.28
CA ALA A 174 -1.99 -12.01 5.29
C ALA A 174 -1.36 -11.57 6.62
N VAL A 175 -2.04 -10.75 7.41
CA VAL A 175 -1.49 -10.15 8.63
C VAL A 175 -2.03 -10.82 9.90
N ARG A 176 -3.22 -11.43 9.84
CA ARG A 176 -3.89 -11.96 11.04
C ARG A 176 -3.42 -13.37 11.41
N ALA A 177 -2.80 -13.48 12.58
CA ALA A 177 -2.53 -14.76 13.22
C ALA A 177 -3.84 -15.50 13.59
N SER A 178 -3.83 -16.83 13.50
CA SER A 178 -4.96 -17.64 13.94
C SER A 178 -5.06 -17.63 15.47
N ARG A 179 -6.27 -17.49 16.00
CA ARG A 179 -6.54 -17.61 17.45
C ARG A 179 -6.32 -19.03 18.00
N PHE A 180 -6.26 -20.02 17.11
CA PHE A 180 -6.04 -21.42 17.45
C PHE A 180 -4.56 -21.81 17.35
N ALA A 181 -3.68 -20.89 16.96
CA ALA A 181 -2.26 -21.16 16.84
C ALA A 181 -1.69 -21.60 18.19
N LEU A 182 -1.07 -22.78 18.19
CA LEU A 182 -0.41 -23.34 19.35
C LEU A 182 1.09 -23.07 19.27
N ALA A 183 1.70 -22.77 20.43
CA ALA A 183 3.15 -22.73 20.51
C ALA A 183 3.75 -24.13 20.27
N ASP A 184 4.96 -24.21 19.73
CA ASP A 184 5.62 -25.48 19.37
C ASP A 184 5.64 -26.50 20.53
N HIS A 185 5.82 -26.05 21.77
CA HIS A 185 5.85 -26.90 22.97
C HIS A 185 4.48 -27.41 23.43
N GLN A 186 3.39 -26.85 22.90
CA GLN A 186 2.02 -27.27 23.16
C GLN A 186 1.49 -28.26 22.12
N LEU A 187 2.25 -28.49 21.04
CA LEU A 187 1.91 -29.47 20.02
C LEU A 187 2.00 -30.90 20.58
N SER A 188 1.18 -31.79 20.02
CA SER A 188 1.46 -33.22 20.15
C SER A 188 2.74 -33.55 19.37
N PHE A 189 3.46 -34.59 19.82
CA PHE A 189 4.68 -34.98 19.13
C PHE A 189 4.41 -35.43 17.69
N GLU A 190 3.28 -36.07 17.44
CA GLU A 190 2.82 -36.45 16.09
C GLU A 190 2.58 -35.23 15.21
N SER A 191 1.86 -34.22 15.71
CA SER A 191 1.59 -32.98 14.99
C SER A 191 2.90 -32.24 14.68
N PHE A 192 3.86 -32.23 15.61
CA PHE A 192 5.22 -31.71 15.38
C PHE A 192 5.93 -32.43 14.23
N LEU A 193 5.92 -33.77 14.18
CA LEU A 193 6.58 -34.55 13.12
C LEU A 193 5.98 -34.28 11.74
N GLN A 194 4.66 -34.09 11.66
CA GLN A 194 3.97 -33.73 10.43
C GLN A 194 4.29 -32.28 10.02
N ALA A 195 4.23 -31.36 11.00
CA ALA A 195 4.45 -29.93 10.78
C ALA A 195 5.87 -29.62 10.29
N ARG A 196 6.92 -30.23 10.87
CA ARG A 196 8.31 -29.95 10.48
C ARG A 196 8.59 -30.25 9.01
N ASN A 197 8.00 -31.32 8.47
CA ASN A 197 8.23 -31.74 7.09
C ASN A 197 7.61 -30.71 6.14
N ASN A 198 6.38 -30.28 6.46
CA ASN A 198 5.69 -29.27 5.69
C ASN A 198 6.38 -27.89 5.81
N PHE A 199 6.86 -27.52 7.00
CA PHE A 199 7.66 -26.33 7.25
C PHE A 199 8.91 -26.29 6.35
N LEU A 200 9.70 -27.35 6.32
CA LEU A 200 10.92 -27.42 5.48
C LEU A 200 10.61 -27.32 3.98
N VAL A 201 9.51 -27.92 3.52
CA VAL A 201 9.07 -27.78 2.12
C VAL A 201 8.77 -26.33 1.78
N TYR A 202 8.01 -25.62 2.63
CA TYR A 202 7.67 -24.23 2.38
C TYR A 202 8.85 -23.29 2.56
N ALA A 203 9.78 -23.58 3.49
CA ALA A 203 11.03 -22.84 3.65
C ALA A 203 11.90 -22.93 2.40
N ARG A 204 11.99 -24.12 1.80
CA ARG A 204 12.63 -24.30 0.48
C ARG A 204 11.93 -23.49 -0.62
N LYS A 205 10.60 -23.51 -0.66
CA LYS A 205 9.82 -22.71 -1.64
C LYS A 205 9.99 -21.19 -1.45
N ALA A 206 10.33 -20.75 -0.25
CA ALA A 206 10.65 -19.36 0.07
C ALA A 206 12.13 -19.02 -0.17
N ASN A 207 12.88 -19.88 -0.87
CA ASN A 207 14.29 -19.68 -1.22
C ASN A 207 15.21 -19.47 -0.01
N TRP A 208 14.95 -20.17 1.09
CA TRP A 208 15.86 -20.16 2.23
C TRP A 208 17.24 -20.74 1.85
N PRO A 209 18.34 -20.21 2.41
CA PRO A 209 19.68 -20.76 2.19
C PRO A 209 19.75 -22.26 2.54
N ALA A 210 20.42 -23.04 1.70
CA ALA A 210 20.52 -24.49 1.87
C ALA A 210 21.15 -24.88 3.22
N GLU A 211 22.19 -24.17 3.65
CA GLU A 211 22.87 -24.39 4.93
C GLU A 211 21.91 -24.25 6.13
N ASN A 212 21.00 -23.29 6.08
CA ASN A 212 20.00 -23.06 7.13
C ASN A 212 18.91 -24.16 7.09
N LEU A 213 18.52 -24.61 5.90
CA LEU A 213 17.56 -25.71 5.74
C LEU A 213 18.14 -27.03 6.23
N ASP A 214 19.39 -27.32 5.91
CA ASP A 214 20.08 -28.56 6.29
C ASP A 214 20.29 -28.61 7.81
N SER A 215 20.75 -27.52 8.42
CA SER A 215 20.88 -27.42 9.88
C SER A 215 19.54 -27.55 10.61
N LEU A 216 18.45 -26.97 10.09
CA LEU A 216 17.10 -27.16 10.62
C LEU A 216 16.62 -28.61 10.48
N ALA A 217 16.86 -29.24 9.33
CA ALA A 217 16.48 -30.63 9.10
C ALA A 217 17.22 -31.58 10.07
N GLU A 218 18.52 -31.38 10.24
CA GLU A 218 19.33 -32.14 11.20
C GLU A 218 18.89 -31.89 12.64
N PHE A 219 18.57 -30.64 13.00
CA PHE A 219 18.00 -30.31 14.30
C PHE A 219 16.71 -31.08 14.58
N PHE A 220 15.73 -31.05 13.66
CA PHE A 220 14.48 -31.77 13.87
C PHE A 220 14.68 -33.27 13.99
N TRP A 221 15.59 -33.84 13.21
CA TRP A 221 15.96 -35.25 13.29
C TRP A 221 16.57 -35.59 14.65
N LYS A 222 17.47 -34.75 15.17
CA LYS A 222 18.06 -34.93 16.50
C LYS A 222 17.02 -34.82 17.61
N ILE A 223 16.08 -33.87 17.54
CA ILE A 223 14.97 -33.78 18.50
C ILE A 223 14.10 -35.04 18.46
N GLU A 224 13.81 -35.57 17.27
CA GLU A 224 13.05 -36.80 17.09
C GLU A 224 13.77 -38.04 17.64
N THR A 225 15.08 -38.15 17.46
CA THR A 225 15.82 -39.35 17.82
C THR A 225 16.49 -39.27 19.20
N HIS A 226 16.37 -38.14 19.89
CA HIS A 226 17.04 -37.92 21.17
C HIS A 226 16.60 -38.91 22.25
N SER A 227 17.58 -39.39 23.02
CA SER A 227 17.39 -40.27 24.17
C SER A 227 16.42 -39.72 25.24
N ILE A 228 16.26 -38.40 25.38
CA ILE A 228 15.41 -37.75 26.40
C ILE A 228 13.94 -38.13 26.19
N ARG A 229 13.56 -38.48 24.96
CA ARG A 229 12.20 -38.91 24.61
C ARG A 229 11.77 -40.20 25.28
N LYS A 230 12.71 -41.03 25.74
CA LYS A 230 12.43 -42.27 26.48
C LYS A 230 11.85 -42.00 27.88
N ASN A 231 12.00 -40.78 28.38
CA ASN A 231 11.41 -40.38 29.66
C ASN A 231 9.90 -40.17 29.54
N GLN A 232 9.15 -40.32 30.65
CA GLN A 232 7.69 -40.14 30.67
C GLN A 232 7.24 -38.75 30.17
N LEU A 233 8.00 -37.70 30.50
CA LEU A 233 7.78 -36.33 30.02
C LEU A 233 8.67 -35.97 28.82
N GLY A 234 9.35 -36.97 28.22
CA GLY A 234 10.41 -36.78 27.24
C GLY A 234 9.98 -36.00 26.00
N ASN A 235 8.79 -36.28 25.47
CA ASN A 235 8.24 -35.53 24.34
C ASN A 235 8.02 -34.04 24.69
N LYS A 236 7.48 -33.76 25.88
CA LYS A 236 7.24 -32.38 26.34
C LYS A 236 8.56 -31.62 26.53
N ILE A 237 9.57 -32.28 27.09
CA ILE A 237 10.92 -31.72 27.25
C ILE A 237 11.54 -31.40 25.89
N ALA A 238 11.54 -32.37 24.98
CA ALA A 238 12.09 -32.23 23.63
C ALA A 238 11.41 -31.08 22.85
N LEU A 239 10.07 -31.00 22.88
CA LEU A 239 9.33 -29.93 22.21
C LEU A 239 9.54 -28.56 22.89
N THR A 240 9.69 -28.52 24.21
CA THR A 240 9.99 -27.26 24.91
C THR A 240 11.38 -26.73 24.55
N TYR A 241 12.37 -27.61 24.53
CA TYR A 241 13.71 -27.27 24.04
C TYR A 241 13.63 -26.79 22.58
N ALA A 242 12.94 -27.55 21.71
CA ALA A 242 12.81 -27.18 20.30
C ALA A 242 12.15 -25.81 20.10
N ALA A 243 11.09 -25.52 20.87
CA ALA A 243 10.38 -24.25 20.84
C ALA A 243 11.25 -23.06 21.26
N ARG A 244 12.02 -23.21 22.34
CA ARG A 244 12.91 -22.16 22.86
C ARG A 244 14.06 -21.89 21.88
N VAL A 245 14.76 -22.95 21.46
CA VAL A 245 15.94 -22.84 20.58
C VAL A 245 15.57 -22.34 19.19
N ARG A 246 14.46 -22.78 18.59
CA ARG A 246 14.02 -22.23 17.30
C ARG A 246 13.76 -20.73 17.37
N ARG A 247 13.08 -20.28 18.41
CA ARG A 247 12.74 -18.86 18.58
C ARG A 247 14.00 -18.02 18.68
N ASP A 248 14.89 -18.40 19.59
CA ASP A 248 16.20 -17.79 19.79
C ASP A 248 17.04 -17.76 18.50
N TRP A 249 17.14 -18.90 17.82
CA TRP A 249 17.87 -19.01 16.56
C TRP A 249 17.33 -18.09 15.44
N HIS A 250 16.01 -17.93 15.35
CA HIS A 250 15.40 -16.99 14.40
C HIS A 250 15.75 -15.54 14.73
N ASP A 251 15.80 -15.18 16.01
CA ASP A 251 16.18 -13.84 16.46
C ASP A 251 17.68 -13.57 16.19
N GLU A 252 18.55 -14.55 16.47
CA GLU A 252 20.00 -14.46 16.24
C GLU A 252 20.37 -14.39 14.75
N ILE A 253 19.68 -15.15 13.88
CA ILE A 253 19.89 -15.05 12.43
C ILE A 253 19.58 -13.64 11.92
N LYS A 254 18.50 -13.02 12.40
CA LYS A 254 18.16 -11.65 12.00
C LYS A 254 19.18 -10.63 12.50
N ALA A 255 19.81 -10.89 13.63
CA ALA A 255 20.90 -10.08 14.17
C ALA A 255 22.26 -10.36 13.48
N ASN A 256 22.32 -11.21 12.46
CA ASN A 256 23.55 -11.69 11.81
C ASN A 256 24.51 -12.44 12.76
N ASN A 257 23.98 -13.06 13.82
CA ASN A 257 24.71 -13.84 14.82
C ASN A 257 24.26 -15.32 14.82
N GLY A 258 23.69 -15.78 13.70
CA GLY A 258 23.14 -17.14 13.58
C GLY A 258 24.17 -18.23 13.93
N TYR A 259 23.75 -19.18 14.76
CA TYR A 259 24.53 -20.36 15.12
C TYR A 259 23.97 -21.62 14.46
N ASN A 260 24.73 -22.72 14.49
CA ASN A 260 24.26 -24.00 13.99
C ASN A 260 23.25 -24.63 14.96
N ILE A 261 21.95 -24.48 14.64
CA ILE A 261 20.85 -25.03 15.43
C ILE A 261 20.89 -26.56 15.57
N ALA A 262 21.56 -27.28 14.67
CA ALA A 262 21.68 -28.74 14.75
C ALA A 262 22.50 -29.22 15.96
N ILE A 263 23.28 -28.37 16.60
CA ILE A 263 24.06 -28.73 17.78
C ILE A 263 23.15 -28.67 19.01
N ILE A 264 22.81 -29.83 19.56
CA ILE A 264 21.98 -29.91 20.77
C ILE A 264 22.82 -29.53 21.99
N ASN A 265 22.40 -28.49 22.71
CA ASN A 265 22.97 -28.10 23.98
C ASN A 265 22.37 -28.98 25.09
N ASP A 266 23.07 -30.06 25.41
CA ASP A 266 22.66 -30.99 26.46
C ASP A 266 22.51 -30.35 27.85
N SER A 267 23.27 -29.27 28.14
CA SER A 267 23.13 -28.56 29.41
C SER A 267 21.79 -27.86 29.49
N LEU A 268 21.46 -27.05 28.48
CA LEU A 268 20.18 -26.37 28.38
C LEU A 268 19.01 -27.38 28.35
N LEU A 269 19.18 -28.50 27.65
CA LEU A 269 18.16 -29.56 27.61
C LEU A 269 17.91 -30.18 29.00
N ARG A 270 18.97 -30.39 29.80
CA ARG A 270 18.84 -30.89 31.18
C ARG A 270 18.16 -29.87 32.08
N ASP A 271 18.47 -28.59 31.94
CA ASP A 271 17.84 -27.53 32.73
C ASP A 271 16.33 -27.45 32.43
N ILE A 272 15.96 -27.50 31.15
CA ILE A 272 14.55 -27.59 30.73
C ILE A 272 13.88 -28.86 31.25
N ALA A 273 14.58 -30.00 31.24
CA ALA A 273 14.07 -31.24 31.80
C ALA A 273 13.75 -31.10 33.29
N PHE A 274 14.66 -30.50 34.06
CA PHE A 274 14.49 -30.24 35.48
C PHE A 274 13.29 -29.32 35.75
N GLU A 275 13.19 -28.19 35.02
CA GLU A 275 12.06 -27.26 35.12
C GLU A 275 10.71 -27.97 34.90
N ILE A 276 10.60 -28.77 33.84
CA ILE A 276 9.36 -29.45 33.48
C ILE A 276 8.99 -30.53 34.49
N GLN A 277 9.97 -31.28 34.97
CA GLN A 277 9.77 -32.30 36.00
C GLN A 277 9.34 -31.68 37.32
N ALA A 278 9.99 -30.60 37.76
CA ALA A 278 9.61 -29.87 38.98
C ALA A 278 8.17 -29.34 38.89
N ALA A 279 7.79 -28.74 37.75
CA ALA A 279 6.43 -28.25 37.54
C ALA A 279 5.37 -29.37 37.54
N ASP A 280 5.71 -30.55 37.02
CA ASP A 280 4.80 -31.71 37.01
C ASP A 280 4.60 -32.32 38.40
N GLN A 281 5.68 -32.39 39.20
CA GLN A 281 5.62 -32.80 40.60
C GLN A 281 4.74 -31.87 41.43
N GLN A 282 4.90 -30.54 41.28
CA GLN A 282 4.06 -29.55 41.97
C GLN A 282 2.58 -29.66 41.61
N ARG A 283 2.26 -29.87 40.31
CA ARG A 283 0.88 -30.08 39.85
C ARG A 283 0.27 -31.35 40.43
N SER A 284 1.06 -32.42 40.52
CA SER A 284 0.64 -33.68 41.11
C SER A 284 0.35 -33.55 42.60
N GLN A 285 1.22 -32.87 43.35
CA GLN A 285 1.02 -32.59 44.78
C GLN A 285 -0.22 -31.72 45.04
N SER A 286 -0.43 -30.69 44.21
CA SER A 286 -1.60 -29.80 44.33
C SER A 286 -2.93 -30.54 44.08
N ARG A 287 -2.95 -31.47 43.11
CA ARG A 287 -4.14 -32.30 42.85
C ARG A 287 -4.46 -33.23 44.01
N VAL A 288 -3.46 -33.89 44.59
CA VAL A 288 -3.65 -34.79 45.74
C VAL A 288 -4.17 -34.02 46.97
N CYS A 289 -3.69 -32.81 47.21
CA CYS A 289 -4.14 -31.98 48.33
C CYS A 289 -5.63 -31.59 48.24
N CYS A 290 -6.16 -31.36 47.02
CA CYS A 290 -7.59 -31.08 46.83
C CYS A 290 -8.51 -32.28 47.04
N PHE A 291 -8.02 -33.53 46.94
CA PHE A 291 -8.83 -34.74 47.13
C PHE A 291 -8.94 -35.20 48.59
N PHE A 292 -8.10 -34.68 49.49
CA PHE A 292 -8.07 -35.07 50.92
C PHE A 292 -8.75 -34.07 51.86
N LEU A 293 -9.44 -33.04 51.33
CA LEU A 293 -10.25 -32.14 52.15
C LEU A 293 -11.62 -32.79 52.45
N PRO A 294 -12.00 -32.99 53.73
CA PRO A 294 -13.33 -33.48 54.07
C PRO A 294 -14.42 -32.50 53.60
N PRO A 295 -15.65 -32.98 53.31
CA PRO A 295 -16.72 -32.18 52.70
C PRO A 295 -17.14 -30.95 53.50
N ALA A 296 -16.71 -30.82 54.76
CA ALA A 296 -16.99 -29.66 55.61
C ALA A 296 -16.16 -28.41 55.26
N VAL A 297 -15.11 -28.48 54.43
CA VAL A 297 -14.23 -27.32 54.13
C VAL A 297 -14.36 -26.81 52.69
N SER A 298 -15.10 -27.52 51.82
CA SER A 298 -15.24 -27.15 50.41
C SER A 298 -16.01 -25.83 50.19
N LEU A 299 -16.77 -25.35 51.17
CA LEU A 299 -17.52 -24.10 51.08
C LEU A 299 -16.71 -22.83 51.45
N PHE A 300 -15.49 -22.96 51.97
CA PHE A 300 -14.73 -21.80 52.47
C PHE A 300 -13.64 -21.25 51.53
N LEU A 301 -13.32 -21.94 50.43
CA LEU A 301 -12.26 -21.52 49.50
C LEU A 301 -12.76 -21.00 48.14
N CYS A 302 -14.07 -20.91 47.92
CA CYS A 302 -14.63 -20.27 46.71
C CYS A 302 -14.90 -18.76 46.84
N SER A 303 -14.61 -18.13 48.00
CA SER A 303 -15.05 -16.76 48.29
C SER A 303 -13.97 -15.68 48.28
N PHE A 304 -12.69 -16.00 48.05
CA PHE A 304 -11.62 -14.99 48.05
C PHE A 304 -11.06 -14.74 46.65
N PHE A 305 -11.88 -14.08 45.83
CA PHE A 305 -11.38 -13.19 44.78
C PHE A 305 -11.30 -11.78 45.39
N PRO A 306 -10.12 -11.15 45.53
CA PRO A 306 -10.07 -9.71 45.68
C PRO A 306 -10.15 -9.07 44.29
N ILE A 307 -11.21 -8.30 44.11
CA ILE A 307 -11.38 -7.28 43.07
C ILE A 307 -10.22 -6.29 43.21
N PHE A 308 -9.38 -6.16 42.18
CA PHE A 308 -8.44 -5.03 42.07
C PHE A 308 -9.22 -3.75 41.73
N PRO A 309 -9.04 -2.63 42.44
CA PRO A 309 -9.49 -1.34 41.95
C PRO A 309 -8.45 -0.76 40.99
N SER A 310 -8.96 -0.24 39.89
CA SER A 310 -8.26 0.57 38.91
C SER A 310 -7.83 1.92 39.49
N SER A 311 -6.60 2.32 39.18
CA SER A 311 -6.14 3.70 39.09
C SER A 311 -5.14 3.79 37.95
#